data_AF-A0A4Q6DPS6-F1
#
_entry.id   AF-A0A4Q6DPS6-F1
#
_cell.length_a   1.000
_cell.length_b   1.000
_cell.length_c   1.000
_cell.angle_alpha   90.00
_cell.angle_beta   90.00
_cell.angle_gamma   90.00
#
_symmetry.space_group_name_H-M   'P 1'
#
loop_
_entity.id
_entity.type
_entity.pdbx_description
1 polymer ?
#
loop_
_entity_poly.entity_id
_entity_poly.type
_entity_poly.pdbx_seq_one_letter_code
_entity_poly.pdbx_strand_id
1 'polypeptide(L)'
;MMFKRDLIKLASFLSCKTAFVVFSLPLLVLFFIRNINSFGDLKKIGGLNKMPLNVIAFIMWLLLLPGTWWYYGHKAGRGDYPWFADSIGIPIMQNTAAIIITFLLLLIILPLLTRQYRSASSVFIRAKLYNAGAMLTEVFYGLFLTISVLALYDCIVNGDHISIIVIMYFIYLFLALRAGRFTYMDNVSH
;
A
#
# COMPACT_ATOMS: atom_id res chain seq x y z
N MET A 1 -13.13 3.64 37.05
CA MET A 1 -13.02 4.27 35.71
C MET A 1 -11.59 4.50 35.25
N MET A 2 -10.63 4.84 36.14
CA MET A 2 -9.23 5.12 35.78
C MET A 2 -8.50 3.92 35.15
N PHE A 3 -8.64 2.73 35.73
CA PHE A 3 -7.98 1.49 35.28
C PHE A 3 -8.30 1.07 33.83
N LYS A 4 -9.54 1.33 33.37
CA LYS A 4 -9.98 0.98 32.00
C LYS A 4 -9.35 1.90 30.95
N ARG A 5 -9.12 3.17 31.28
CA ARG A 5 -8.44 4.14 30.41
C ARG A 5 -6.97 3.80 30.23
N ASP A 6 -6.30 3.37 31.30
CA ASP A 6 -4.88 3.02 31.26
C ASP A 6 -4.65 1.71 30.49
N LEU A 7 -5.55 0.74 30.60
CA LEU A 7 -5.53 -0.49 29.79
C LEU A 7 -5.71 -0.21 28.28
N ILE A 8 -6.61 0.70 27.91
CA ILE A 8 -6.81 1.08 26.50
C ILE A 8 -5.57 1.80 25.94
N LYS A 9 -4.94 2.67 26.73
CA LYS A 9 -3.68 3.32 26.36
C LYS A 9 -2.53 2.31 26.21
N LEU A 10 -2.45 1.32 27.09
CA LEU A 10 -1.46 0.26 27.01
C LEU A 10 -1.67 -0.60 25.74
N ALA A 11 -2.91 -0.99 25.45
CA ALA A 11 -3.26 -1.81 24.29
C ALA A 11 -3.03 -1.09 22.95
N SER A 12 -3.36 0.20 22.87
CA SER A 12 -3.07 1.04 21.69
C SER A 12 -1.57 1.22 21.49
N PHE A 13 -0.81 1.47 22.56
CA PHE A 13 0.65 1.54 22.50
C PHE A 13 1.29 0.22 22.04
N LEU A 14 0.78 -0.92 22.51
CA LEU A 14 1.25 -2.24 22.07
C LEU A 14 0.93 -2.50 20.58
N SER A 15 -0.26 -2.09 20.13
CA SER A 15 -0.70 -2.25 18.74
C SER A 15 0.16 -1.42 17.76
N CYS A 16 0.54 -0.21 18.16
CA CYS A 16 1.44 0.65 17.40
C CYS A 16 2.85 0.02 17.31
N LYS A 17 3.39 -0.52 18.41
CA LYS A 17 4.69 -1.23 18.40
C LYS A 17 4.69 -2.44 17.46
N THR A 18 3.66 -3.28 17.50
CA THR A 18 3.57 -4.44 16.60
C THR A 18 3.36 -4.02 15.16
N ALA A 19 2.65 -2.93 14.89
CA ALA A 19 2.53 -2.34 13.56
C ALA A 19 3.89 -1.86 13.00
N PHE A 20 4.73 -1.23 13.83
CA PHE A 20 6.10 -0.90 13.45
C PHE A 20 6.96 -2.13 13.12
N VAL A 21 6.77 -3.23 13.84
CA VAL A 21 7.44 -4.51 13.53
C VAL A 21 6.96 -5.06 12.19
N VAL A 22 5.66 -5.06 11.95
CA VAL A 22 5.07 -5.52 10.67
C VAL A 22 5.47 -4.63 9.50
N PHE A 23 5.66 -3.34 9.71
CA PHE A 23 6.22 -2.43 8.70
C PHE A 23 7.72 -2.69 8.43
N SER A 24 8.51 -2.90 9.49
CA SER A 24 9.96 -3.04 9.36
C SER A 24 10.40 -4.41 8.85
N LEU A 25 9.67 -5.48 9.13
CA LEU A 25 10.02 -6.84 8.72
C LEU A 25 10.09 -7.02 7.19
N PRO A 26 9.10 -6.58 6.38
CA PRO A 26 9.20 -6.63 4.91
C PRO A 26 10.35 -5.79 4.37
N LEU A 27 10.64 -4.62 4.97
CA LEU A 27 11.79 -3.80 4.58
C LEU A 27 13.11 -4.50 4.87
N LEU A 28 13.22 -5.13 6.04
CA LEU A 28 14.42 -5.88 6.43
C LEU A 28 14.63 -7.09 5.52
N VAL A 29 13.58 -7.86 5.25
CA VAL A 29 13.60 -8.98 4.30
C VAL A 29 14.00 -8.49 2.90
N LEU A 30 13.45 -7.37 2.45
CA LEU A 30 13.84 -6.76 1.18
C LEU A 30 15.32 -6.39 1.16
N PHE A 31 15.83 -5.73 2.21
CA PHE A 31 17.24 -5.33 2.31
C PHE A 31 18.17 -6.53 2.31
N PHE A 32 17.78 -7.61 3.00
CA PHE A 32 18.56 -8.84 3.04
C PHE A 32 18.57 -9.58 1.69
N ILE A 33 17.40 -9.82 1.09
CA ILE A 33 17.29 -10.54 -0.19
C ILE A 33 17.98 -9.77 -1.32
N ARG A 34 17.92 -8.43 -1.29
CA ARG A 34 18.48 -7.58 -2.34
C ARG A 34 19.88 -7.05 -2.01
N ASN A 35 20.49 -7.48 -0.90
CA ASN A 35 21.81 -7.04 -0.44
C ASN A 35 21.98 -5.51 -0.48
N ILE A 36 20.98 -4.78 0.02
CA ILE A 36 20.93 -3.32 -0.04
C ILE A 36 21.71 -2.76 1.14
N ASN A 37 22.95 -2.36 0.87
CA ASN A 37 23.83 -1.75 1.87
C ASN A 37 23.86 -0.22 1.78
N SER A 38 23.31 0.36 0.72
CA SER A 38 23.31 1.81 0.50
C SER A 38 22.05 2.32 -0.19
N PHE A 39 21.77 3.63 -0.06
CA PHE A 39 20.72 4.31 -0.84
C PHE A 39 20.94 4.24 -2.35
N GLY A 40 22.19 4.07 -2.80
CA GLY A 40 22.51 3.85 -4.21
C GLY A 40 21.97 2.52 -4.73
N ASP A 41 21.89 1.50 -3.88
CA ASP A 41 21.40 0.17 -4.28
C ASP A 41 19.87 0.08 -4.33
N LEU A 42 19.17 0.88 -3.50
CA LEU A 42 17.72 1.07 -3.64
C LEU A 42 17.33 1.59 -5.03
N LYS A 43 18.15 2.47 -5.61
CA LYS A 43 17.93 2.98 -6.97
C LYS A 43 18.10 1.92 -8.04
N LYS A 44 18.69 0.76 -7.75
CA LYS A 44 18.87 -0.34 -8.71
C LYS A 44 17.73 -1.37 -8.65
N ILE A 45 16.75 -1.18 -7.77
CA ILE A 45 15.57 -2.05 -7.73
C ILE A 45 14.76 -1.83 -9.01
N GLY A 46 14.66 -2.88 -9.83
CA GLY A 46 13.85 -2.90 -11.03
C GLY A 46 12.36 -3.13 -10.77
N GLY A 47 11.55 -2.80 -11.76
CA GLY A 47 10.13 -3.13 -11.80
C GLY A 47 9.90 -4.61 -12.11
N LEU A 48 8.77 -5.14 -11.64
CA LEU A 48 8.28 -6.46 -12.08
C LEU A 48 7.70 -6.37 -13.50
N ASN A 49 7.56 -7.52 -14.16
CA ASN A 49 6.81 -7.62 -15.41
C ASN A 49 5.30 -7.32 -15.19
N LYS A 50 4.59 -6.93 -16.25
CA LYS A 50 3.17 -6.52 -16.20
C LYS A 50 2.27 -7.55 -15.51
N MET A 51 2.41 -8.82 -15.90
CA MET A 51 1.54 -9.89 -15.42
C MET A 51 1.70 -10.13 -13.91
N PRO A 52 2.91 -10.40 -13.37
CA PRO A 52 3.07 -10.56 -11.92
C PRO A 52 2.74 -9.28 -11.14
N LEU A 53 2.99 -8.09 -11.71
CA LEU A 53 2.61 -6.82 -11.10
C LEU A 53 1.09 -6.72 -10.91
N ASN A 54 0.29 -7.07 -11.91
CA ASN A 54 -1.18 -7.04 -11.81
C ASN A 54 -1.71 -8.14 -10.89
N VAL A 55 -1.19 -9.36 -11.01
CA VAL A 55 -1.66 -10.50 -10.20
C VAL A 55 -1.41 -10.24 -8.71
N ILE A 56 -0.19 -9.80 -8.35
CA ILE A 56 0.12 -9.50 -6.94
C ILE A 56 -0.72 -8.32 -6.44
N ALA A 57 -0.97 -7.29 -7.27
CA ALA A 57 -1.86 -6.18 -6.87
C ALA A 57 -3.28 -6.66 -6.54
N PHE A 58 -3.86 -7.56 -7.35
CA PHE A 58 -5.17 -8.13 -7.06
C PHE A 58 -5.17 -8.97 -5.78
N ILE A 59 -4.15 -9.82 -5.59
CA ILE A 59 -4.01 -10.63 -4.38
C ILE A 59 -3.89 -9.74 -3.15
N MET A 60 -3.02 -8.72 -3.19
CA MET A 60 -2.83 -7.77 -2.09
C MET A 60 -4.10 -6.99 -1.78
N TRP A 61 -4.86 -6.60 -2.80
CA TRP A 61 -6.13 -5.92 -2.58
C TRP A 61 -7.17 -6.83 -1.92
N LEU A 62 -7.28 -8.08 -2.36
CA LEU A 62 -8.19 -9.06 -1.76
C LEU A 62 -7.79 -9.44 -0.33
N LEU A 63 -6.50 -9.34 0.01
CA LEU A 63 -6.01 -9.56 1.38
C LEU A 63 -6.61 -8.56 2.39
N LEU A 64 -7.10 -7.39 1.93
CA LEU A 64 -7.82 -6.46 2.79
C LEU A 64 -9.14 -7.03 3.33
N LEU A 65 -9.74 -8.05 2.69
CA LEU A 65 -10.95 -8.70 3.19
C LEU A 65 -10.69 -9.39 4.54
N PRO A 66 -9.82 -10.41 4.64
CA PRO A 66 -9.47 -10.99 5.94
C PRO A 66 -8.77 -9.97 6.84
N GLY A 67 -8.06 -8.98 6.28
CA GLY A 67 -7.47 -7.87 7.03
C GLY A 67 -8.50 -7.04 7.80
N THR A 68 -9.62 -6.71 7.15
CA THR A 68 -10.71 -5.94 7.76
C THR A 68 -11.34 -6.70 8.92
N TRP A 69 -11.59 -8.00 8.75
CA TRP A 69 -12.10 -8.86 9.83
C TRP A 69 -11.13 -8.94 11.00
N TRP A 70 -9.83 -9.11 10.71
CA TRP A 70 -8.78 -9.13 11.73
C TRP A 70 -8.70 -7.82 12.52
N TYR A 71 -8.66 -6.69 11.82
CA TYR A 71 -8.55 -5.37 12.42
C TYR A 71 -9.73 -5.04 13.34
N TYR A 72 -10.96 -5.25 12.85
CA TYR A 72 -12.14 -4.98 13.67
C TYR A 72 -12.29 -6.00 14.80
N GLY A 73 -11.92 -7.27 14.59
CA GLY A 73 -11.84 -8.27 15.66
C GLY A 73 -10.91 -7.83 16.79
N HIS A 74 -9.74 -7.29 16.45
CA HIS A 74 -8.80 -6.73 17.44
C HIS A 74 -9.40 -5.52 18.17
N LYS A 75 -10.07 -4.61 17.46
CA LYS A 75 -10.78 -3.47 18.06
C LYS A 75 -11.88 -3.90 19.03
N ALA A 76 -12.69 -4.89 18.68
CA ALA A 76 -13.68 -5.47 19.58
C ALA A 76 -13.02 -6.06 20.83
N GLY A 77 -11.92 -6.80 20.68
CA GLY A 77 -11.16 -7.35 21.80
C GLY A 77 -10.62 -6.28 22.78
N ARG A 78 -10.32 -5.07 22.28
CA ARG A 78 -9.92 -3.91 23.11
C ARG A 78 -11.10 -3.20 23.78
N GLY A 79 -12.33 -3.56 23.44
CA GLY A 79 -13.54 -2.91 23.93
C GLY A 79 -13.79 -1.54 23.27
N ASP A 80 -13.25 -1.31 22.06
CA ASP A 80 -13.50 -0.09 21.27
C ASP A 80 -14.96 -0.02 20.78
N TYR A 81 -15.67 -1.16 20.78
CA TYR A 81 -17.07 -1.27 20.40
C TYR A 81 -17.95 -1.70 21.60
N PRO A 82 -19.17 -1.16 21.72
CA PRO A 82 -20.14 -1.63 22.71
C PRO A 82 -20.58 -3.08 22.44
N TRP A 83 -20.62 -3.89 23.49
CA TRP A 83 -20.95 -5.32 23.44
C TRP A 83 -22.39 -5.64 23.00
N PHE A 84 -23.29 -4.65 23.07
CA PHE A 84 -24.73 -4.80 22.86
C PHE A 84 -25.22 -4.29 21.49
N ALA A 85 -24.32 -3.87 20.60
CA ALA A 85 -24.71 -3.31 19.30
C ALA A 85 -24.00 -4.02 18.14
N ASP A 86 -24.72 -4.18 17.02
CA ASP A 86 -24.22 -4.50 15.67
C ASP A 86 -23.20 -3.48 15.12
N SER A 87 -22.72 -2.59 15.99
CA SER A 87 -21.77 -1.52 15.80
C SER A 87 -20.44 -1.94 15.17
N ILE A 88 -20.02 -3.20 15.31
CA ILE A 88 -18.83 -3.73 14.63
C ILE A 88 -19.15 -4.31 13.25
N GLY A 89 -20.35 -4.86 13.07
CA GLY A 89 -20.78 -5.43 11.78
C GLY A 89 -20.92 -4.36 10.71
N ILE A 90 -21.45 -3.18 11.07
CA ILE A 90 -21.62 -2.04 10.16
C ILE A 90 -20.30 -1.62 9.50
N PRO A 91 -19.23 -1.27 10.25
CA PRO A 91 -17.96 -0.86 9.64
C PRO A 91 -17.26 -1.99 8.90
N ILE A 92 -17.43 -3.26 9.31
CA ILE A 92 -16.96 -4.41 8.53
C ILE A 92 -17.67 -4.47 7.17
N MET A 93 -19.00 -4.36 7.15
CA MET A 93 -19.79 -4.38 5.91
C MET A 93 -19.46 -3.20 5.00
N GLN A 94 -19.34 -2.00 5.55
CA GLN A 94 -18.98 -0.79 4.79
C GLN A 94 -17.58 -0.92 4.17
N ASN A 95 -16.57 -1.34 4.94
CA ASN A 95 -15.22 -1.55 4.41
C ASN A 95 -15.17 -2.69 3.40
N THR A 96 -15.87 -3.80 3.65
CA THR A 96 -15.97 -4.92 2.72
C THR A 96 -16.59 -4.49 1.40
N ALA A 97 -17.70 -3.73 1.43
CA ALA A 97 -18.33 -3.18 0.25
C ALA A 97 -17.38 -2.25 -0.51
N ALA A 98 -16.68 -1.34 0.19
CA ALA A 98 -15.69 -0.45 -0.42
C ALA A 98 -14.54 -1.21 -1.09
N ILE A 99 -14.02 -2.26 -0.44
CA ILE A 99 -12.96 -3.13 -0.99
C ILE A 99 -13.45 -3.80 -2.26
N ILE A 100 -14.65 -4.39 -2.27
CA ILE A 100 -15.22 -5.09 -3.43
C ILE A 100 -15.49 -4.12 -4.58
N ILE A 101 -16.14 -2.98 -4.33
CA ILE A 101 -16.41 -1.97 -5.36
C ILE A 101 -15.11 -1.48 -5.98
N THR A 102 -14.13 -1.16 -5.16
CA THR A 102 -12.82 -0.70 -5.64
C THR A 102 -12.04 -1.81 -6.34
N PHE A 103 -12.20 -3.07 -5.92
CA PHE A 103 -11.62 -4.21 -6.62
C PHE A 103 -12.15 -4.33 -8.04
N LEU A 104 -13.45 -4.19 -8.24
CA LEU A 104 -14.07 -4.18 -9.57
C LEU A 104 -13.53 -3.03 -10.44
N LEU A 105 -13.34 -1.85 -9.85
CA LEU A 105 -12.69 -0.73 -10.56
C LEU A 105 -11.22 -1.04 -10.88
N LEU A 106 -10.49 -1.66 -9.95
CA LEU A 106 -9.07 -2.03 -10.12
C LEU A 106 -8.88 -3.05 -11.24
N LEU A 107 -9.82 -3.99 -11.42
CA LEU A 107 -9.83 -4.95 -12.53
C LEU A 107 -9.81 -4.26 -13.91
N ILE A 108 -10.37 -3.06 -14.01
CA ILE A 108 -10.41 -2.29 -15.27
C ILE A 108 -9.24 -1.31 -15.34
N ILE A 109 -9.02 -0.54 -14.27
CA ILE A 109 -8.04 0.55 -14.24
C ILE A 109 -6.62 0.01 -14.33
N LEU A 110 -6.29 -1.07 -13.63
CA LEU A 110 -4.92 -1.56 -13.54
C LEU A 110 -4.39 -2.12 -14.89
N PRO A 111 -5.16 -2.93 -15.65
CA PRO A 111 -4.79 -3.29 -17.02
C PRO A 111 -4.62 -2.09 -17.95
N LEU A 112 -5.46 -1.06 -17.82
CA LEU A 112 -5.33 0.17 -18.61
C LEU A 112 -4.03 0.92 -18.29
N LEU A 113 -3.70 1.07 -17.00
CA LEU A 113 -2.45 1.70 -16.57
C LEU A 113 -1.21 0.88 -16.98
N THR A 114 -1.31 -0.44 -17.01
CA THR A 114 -0.20 -1.33 -17.43
C THR A 114 -0.07 -1.51 -18.94
N ARG A 115 -1.04 -1.02 -19.75
CA ARG A 115 -0.97 -1.12 -21.22
C ARG A 115 0.31 -0.48 -21.76
N GLN A 116 0.61 0.74 -21.33
CA GLN A 116 1.82 1.51 -21.71
C GLN A 116 2.99 1.31 -20.74
N TYR A 117 2.93 0.31 -19.86
CA TYR A 117 4.04 -0.01 -18.98
C TYR A 117 5.15 -0.72 -19.77
N ARG A 118 6.41 -0.42 -19.47
CA ARG A 118 7.55 -1.29 -19.78
C ARG A 118 8.31 -1.56 -18.49
N SER A 119 8.80 -2.78 -18.31
CA SER A 119 9.56 -3.10 -17.10
C SER A 119 10.78 -2.20 -17.04
N ALA A 120 10.87 -1.40 -15.97
CA ALA A 120 11.95 -0.46 -15.78
C ALA A 120 13.12 -1.15 -15.07
N SER A 121 14.35 -0.89 -15.51
CA SER A 121 15.57 -1.36 -14.81
C SER A 121 15.71 -0.73 -13.41
N SER A 122 15.04 0.40 -13.17
CA SER A 122 14.99 1.10 -11.90
C SER A 122 13.60 1.68 -11.64
N VAL A 123 13.12 1.60 -10.41
CA VAL A 123 11.87 2.20 -9.95
C VAL A 123 11.99 3.72 -9.69
N PHE A 124 13.23 4.25 -9.59
CA PHE A 124 13.50 5.66 -9.28
C PHE A 124 13.94 6.46 -10.52
N ILE A 125 13.40 6.14 -11.69
CA ILE A 125 13.67 6.85 -12.94
C ILE A 125 12.97 8.22 -12.93
N ARG A 126 13.64 9.22 -13.50
CA ARG A 126 13.08 10.54 -13.83
C ARG A 126 13.02 10.69 -15.34
N ALA A 127 12.07 11.48 -15.83
CA ALA A 127 11.98 11.78 -17.25
C ALA A 127 13.23 12.53 -17.72
N LYS A 128 13.78 12.17 -18.88
CA LYS A 128 14.90 12.89 -19.52
C LYS A 128 14.45 14.26 -20.02
N LEU A 129 13.21 14.37 -20.49
CA LEU A 129 12.57 15.59 -20.95
C LEU A 129 11.20 15.75 -20.31
N TYR A 130 10.96 16.89 -19.68
CA TYR A 130 9.67 17.21 -19.09
C TYR A 130 8.78 17.88 -20.14
N ASN A 131 7.97 17.08 -20.82
CA ASN A 131 6.83 17.58 -21.59
C ASN A 131 5.57 17.64 -20.69
N ALA A 132 4.49 18.26 -21.18
CA ALA A 132 3.24 18.38 -20.42
C ALA A 132 2.68 17.00 -19.97
N GLY A 133 2.82 15.96 -20.81
CA GLY A 133 2.39 14.60 -20.48
C GLY A 133 3.21 13.95 -19.36
N ALA A 134 4.52 14.18 -19.33
CA ALA A 134 5.42 13.72 -18.27
C ALA A 134 5.13 14.44 -16.95
N MET A 135 4.85 15.75 -17.01
CA MET A 135 4.44 16.53 -15.83
C MET A 135 3.11 16.03 -15.26
N LEU A 136 2.11 15.80 -16.11
CA LEU A 136 0.82 15.24 -15.67
C LEU A 136 0.99 13.85 -15.06
N THR A 137 1.87 13.02 -15.65
CA THR A 137 2.20 11.69 -15.12
C THR A 137 2.86 11.77 -13.74
N GLU A 138 3.82 12.67 -13.53
CA GLU A 138 4.42 12.93 -12.22
C GLU A 138 3.36 13.35 -11.19
N VAL A 139 2.53 14.32 -11.52
CA VAL A 139 1.50 14.84 -10.60
C VAL A 139 0.50 13.75 -10.24
N PHE A 140 0.04 12.97 -11.24
CA PHE A 140 -0.89 11.87 -11.04
C PHE A 140 -0.32 10.82 -10.09
N TYR A 141 0.85 10.24 -10.39
CA TYR A 141 1.44 9.22 -9.51
C TYR A 141 1.92 9.81 -8.18
N GLY A 142 2.39 11.06 -8.16
CA GLY A 142 2.79 11.77 -6.95
C GLY A 142 1.63 11.91 -5.97
N LEU A 143 0.45 12.30 -6.45
CA LEU A 143 -0.76 12.40 -5.63
C LEU A 143 -1.15 11.05 -5.02
N PHE A 144 -1.18 9.97 -5.81
CA PHE A 144 -1.48 8.63 -5.29
C PHE A 144 -0.43 8.14 -4.30
N LEU A 145 0.85 8.45 -4.52
CA LEU A 145 1.91 8.12 -3.57
C LEU A 145 1.75 8.87 -2.25
N THR A 146 1.45 10.17 -2.29
CA THR A 146 1.18 10.95 -1.08
C THR A 146 0.00 10.39 -0.30
N ILE A 147 -1.11 10.10 -0.97
CA ILE A 147 -2.28 9.45 -0.33
C ILE A 147 -1.88 8.11 0.28
N SER A 148 -1.11 7.29 -0.43
CA SER A 148 -0.66 5.98 0.08
C SER A 148 0.22 6.11 1.31
N VAL A 149 1.12 7.11 1.35
CA VAL A 149 1.98 7.36 2.52
C VAL A 149 1.16 7.85 3.72
N LEU A 150 0.17 8.72 3.50
CA LEU A 150 -0.74 9.16 4.56
C LEU A 150 -1.59 8.01 5.10
N ALA A 151 -2.11 7.15 4.21
CA ALA A 151 -2.85 5.95 4.59
C ALA A 151 -1.96 4.96 5.37
N LEU A 152 -0.71 4.77 4.96
CA LEU A 152 0.25 3.94 5.68
C LEU A 152 0.47 4.45 7.11
N TYR A 153 0.64 5.77 7.27
CA TYR A 153 0.77 6.39 8.59
C TYR A 153 -0.46 6.12 9.46
N ASP A 154 -1.68 6.31 8.91
CA ASP A 154 -2.91 6.03 9.64
C ASP A 154 -3.03 4.55 10.05
N CYS A 155 -2.68 3.61 9.17
CA CYS A 155 -2.67 2.18 9.49
C CYS A 155 -1.67 1.84 10.60
N ILE A 156 -0.49 2.48 10.63
CA ILE A 156 0.50 2.28 11.71
C ILE A 156 -0.04 2.79 13.04
N VAL A 157 -0.62 3.99 13.06
CA VAL A 157 -1.17 4.60 14.28
C VAL A 157 -2.34 3.79 14.83
N ASN A 158 -3.21 3.30 13.94
CA ASN A 158 -4.38 2.51 14.32
C ASN A 158 -4.07 1.02 14.59
N GLY A 159 -2.88 0.55 14.22
CA GLY A 159 -2.47 -0.84 14.39
C GLY A 159 -3.14 -1.80 13.41
N ASP A 160 -3.39 -1.37 12.18
CA ASP A 160 -3.93 -2.23 11.12
C ASP A 160 -2.80 -2.94 10.35
N HIS A 161 -2.36 -4.07 10.90
CA HIS A 161 -1.17 -4.79 10.44
C HIS A 161 -1.25 -5.26 8.99
N ILE A 162 -2.41 -5.74 8.54
CA ILE A 162 -2.55 -6.31 7.19
C ILE A 162 -2.58 -5.18 6.16
N SER A 163 -3.30 -4.09 6.44
CA SER A 163 -3.34 -2.93 5.55
C SER A 163 -1.96 -2.28 5.35
N ILE A 164 -1.06 -2.31 6.35
CA ILE A 164 0.32 -1.85 6.19
C ILE A 164 1.02 -2.57 5.05
N ILE A 165 0.96 -3.90 5.02
CA ILE A 165 1.62 -4.72 3.99
C ILE A 165 1.03 -4.40 2.61
N VAL A 166 -0.29 -4.30 2.53
CA VAL A 166 -1.00 -3.96 1.28
C VAL A 166 -0.59 -2.58 0.79
N ILE A 167 -0.62 -1.56 1.65
CA ILE A 167 -0.29 -0.18 1.26
C ILE A 167 1.18 -0.06 0.84
N MET A 168 2.10 -0.73 1.53
CA MET A 168 3.51 -0.79 1.12
C MET A 168 3.67 -1.36 -0.30
N TYR A 169 2.92 -2.42 -0.61
CA TYR A 169 2.90 -2.97 -1.97
C TYR A 169 2.34 -1.96 -2.98
N PHE A 170 1.26 -1.24 -2.65
CA PHE A 170 0.71 -0.22 -3.54
C PHE A 170 1.65 0.98 -3.75
N ILE A 171 2.43 1.37 -2.74
CA ILE A 171 3.52 2.35 -2.90
C ILE A 171 4.53 1.85 -3.94
N TYR A 172 4.97 0.59 -3.82
CA TYR A 172 5.86 -0.03 -4.81
C TYR A 172 5.20 -0.06 -6.20
N LEU A 173 3.93 -0.46 -6.30
CA LEU A 173 3.16 -0.52 -7.54
C LEU A 173 3.13 0.85 -8.24
N PHE A 174 2.79 1.93 -7.52
CA PHE A 174 2.73 3.27 -8.11
C PHE A 174 4.10 3.76 -8.56
N LEU A 175 5.16 3.52 -7.78
CA LEU A 175 6.52 3.85 -8.20
C LEU A 175 6.94 3.05 -9.44
N ALA A 176 6.64 1.74 -9.48
CA ALA A 176 6.95 0.89 -10.62
C ALA A 176 6.20 1.37 -11.87
N LEU A 177 4.89 1.59 -11.78
CA LEU A 177 4.07 2.08 -12.88
C LEU A 177 4.56 3.43 -13.43
N ARG A 178 4.92 4.37 -12.54
CA ARG A 178 5.53 5.66 -12.89
C ARG A 178 6.82 5.45 -13.69
N ALA A 179 7.76 4.66 -13.16
CA ALA A 179 9.04 4.41 -13.82
C ALA A 179 8.88 3.67 -15.16
N GLY A 180 7.97 2.71 -15.23
CA GLY A 180 7.69 1.97 -16.45
C GLY A 180 7.02 2.82 -17.53
N ARG A 181 6.24 3.83 -17.14
CA ARG A 181 5.65 4.80 -18.08
C ARG A 181 6.70 5.76 -18.64
N PHE A 182 7.64 6.24 -17.82
CA PHE A 182 8.76 7.04 -18.34
C PHE A 182 9.67 6.23 -19.26
N THR A 183 9.93 4.96 -18.93
CA THR A 183 10.69 4.06 -19.81
C THR A 183 10.00 3.87 -21.16
N TYR A 184 8.66 3.83 -21.18
CA TYR A 184 7.91 3.78 -22.43
C TYR A 184 8.00 5.09 -23.23
N MET A 185 7.82 6.24 -22.59
CA MET A 185 7.90 7.56 -23.24
C MET A 185 9.28 7.83 -23.86
N ASP A 186 10.36 7.48 -23.15
CA ASP A 186 11.73 7.61 -23.65
C ASP A 186 11.97 6.74 -24.89
N ASN A 187 11.33 5.56 -24.98
CA ASN A 187 11.49 4.67 -26.13
C ASN A 187 10.63 5.04 -27.35
N VAL A 188 9.58 5.85 -27.17
CA VAL A 188 8.69 6.29 -28.26
C VAL A 188 9.16 7.62 -28.87
N SER A 189 10.03 8.35 -28.17
CA SER A 189 10.62 9.61 -28.64
C SER A 189 11.91 9.42 -29.45
N HIS A 190 12.32 8.16 -29.66
CA HIS A 190 13.40 7.73 -30.56
C HIS A 190 12.80 6.99 -31.76
#